data_AF-A0A5S9Q0A1-F1
#
_entry.id   AF-A0A5S9Q0A1-F1
#
_cell.length_a   1.000
_cell.length_b   1.000
_cell.length_c   1.000
_cell.angle_alpha   90.00
_cell.angle_beta   90.00
_cell.angle_gamma   90.00
#
_symmetry.space_group_name_H-M   'P 1'
#
loop_
_entity.id
_entity.type
_entity.pdbx_description
1 polymer ?
#
loop_
_entity_poly.entity_id
_entity_poly.type
_entity_poly.pdbx_seq_one_letter_code
_entity_poly.pdbx_strand_id
1 'polypeptide(L)' 'MIAYVLQDVFTEIALLLLLSAVVGTIGLKLKQPLIVAFIAVGILVGPSAFGWV' A
#
# COMPACT_ATOMS: atom_id res chain seq x y z
N MET A 1 14.31 3.05 -11.75
CA MET A 1 13.84 3.96 -12.83
C MET A 1 12.32 3.80 -13.03
N ILE A 2 11.48 3.99 -11.98
CA ILE A 2 9.99 4.04 -12.07
C ILE A 2 9.42 5.05 -11.03
N ALA A 3 10.22 6.01 -10.54
CA ALA A 3 9.88 6.82 -9.37
C ALA A 3 8.93 8.02 -9.64
N TYR A 4 8.08 7.99 -10.67
CA TYR A 4 7.31 9.18 -11.08
C TYR A 4 5.87 8.88 -11.57
N VAL A 5 5.20 7.86 -11.04
CA VAL A 5 3.83 7.54 -11.51
C VAL A 5 2.78 8.49 -10.92
N LEU A 6 3.05 9.09 -9.75
CA LEU A 6 2.14 10.05 -9.09
C LEU A 6 2.88 11.38 -8.88
N GLN A 7 2.56 12.40 -9.68
CA GLN A 7 3.17 13.74 -9.56
C GLN A 7 2.68 14.50 -8.31
N ASP A 8 1.55 14.10 -7.73
CA ASP A 8 0.89 14.78 -6.62
C ASP A 8 0.81 13.90 -5.36
N VAL A 9 1.28 14.44 -4.24
CA VAL A 9 1.25 13.82 -2.90
C VAL A 9 -0.16 13.37 -2.49
N PHE A 10 -1.18 14.12 -2.92
CA PHE A 10 -2.58 13.75 -2.68
C PHE A 10 -2.92 12.40 -3.31
N THR A 11 -2.55 12.21 -4.58
CA THR A 11 -2.84 10.98 -5.32
C THR A 11 -2.06 9.81 -4.74
N GLU A 12 -0.84 10.06 -4.26
CA GLU A 12 -0.01 9.08 -3.56
C GLU A 12 -0.66 8.57 -2.28
N ILE A 13 -1.11 9.48 -1.41
CA ILE A 13 -1.83 9.12 -0.18
C ILE A 13 -3.17 8.44 -0.50
N ALA A 14 -3.91 8.94 -1.50
CA ALA A 14 -5.17 8.33 -1.92
C ALA A 14 -4.97 6.87 -2.39
N LEU A 15 -3.93 6.60 -3.17
CA LEU A 15 -3.60 5.27 -3.65
C LEU A 15 -3.14 4.34 -2.52
N LEU A 16 -2.32 4.85 -1.59
CA LEU A 16 -1.92 4.12 -0.38
C LEU A 16 -3.12 3.75 0.49
N LEU A 17 -4.07 4.66 0.69
CA LEU A 17 -5.29 4.41 1.45
C LEU A 17 -6.19 3.38 0.75
N LEU A 18 -6.36 3.49 -0.57
CA LEU A 18 -7.13 2.55 -1.38
C LEU A 18 -6.55 1.14 -1.28
N LEU A 19 -5.24 0.99 -1.49
CA LEU A 19 -4.57 -0.32 -1.38
C LEU A 19 -4.64 -0.87 0.04
N SER A 20 -4.44 -0.02 1.04
CA SER A 20 -4.55 -0.41 2.45
C SER A 20 -5.96 -0.89 2.82
N ALA A 21 -7.01 -0.25 2.29
CA ALA A 21 -8.39 -0.67 2.52
C ALA A 21 -8.68 -2.03 1.87
N VAL A 22 -8.23 -2.26 0.63
CA VAL A 22 -8.42 -3.54 -0.07
C VAL A 22 -7.64 -4.67 0.61
N VAL A 23 -6.36 -4.48 0.90
CA VAL A 23 -5.55 -5.52 1.54
C VAL A 23 -5.95 -5.71 3.00
N GLY A 24 -6.33 -4.64 3.70
CA GLY A 24 -6.86 -4.70 5.07
C GLY A 24 -8.16 -5.49 5.18
N THR A 25 -9.08 -5.35 4.21
CA THR A 25 -10.30 -6.15 4.16
C THR A 25 -10.01 -7.62 3.85
N ILE A 26 -9.04 -7.92 2.98
CA ILE A 26 -8.57 -9.29 2.76
C ILE A 26 -7.94 -9.86 4.04
N GLY A 27 -7.08 -9.10 4.71
CA GLY A 27 -6.45 -9.49 5.98
C GLY A 27 -7.47 -9.80 7.07
N LEU A 28 -8.51 -8.97 7.20
CA LEU A 28 -9.59 -9.20 8.14
C LEU A 28 -10.35 -10.50 7.84
N LYS A 29 -10.65 -10.78 6.57
CA LYS A 29 -11.30 -12.05 6.15
C LYS A 29 -10.43 -13.28 6.42
N LEU A 30 -9.12 -13.14 6.26
CA LEU A 30 -8.13 -14.18 6.56
C LEU A 30 -7.84 -14.33 8.06
N LYS A 31 -8.50 -13.55 8.94
CA LYS A 31 -8.26 -13.49 10.39
C LYS A 31 -6.81 -13.10 10.74
N GLN A 32 -6.13 -12.40 9.83
CA GLN A 32 -4.81 -11.83 10.08
C GLN A 32 -4.93 -10.55 10.92
N PRO A 33 -4.00 -10.27 11.84
CA PRO A 33 -3.94 -8.98 12.51
C PRO A 33 -3.80 -7.85 11.48
N LEU A 34 -4.62 -6.81 11.61
CA LEU A 34 -4.74 -5.75 10.60
C LEU A 34 -3.42 -5.02 10.33
N ILE A 35 -2.55 -4.91 11.35
CA ILE A 35 -1.22 -4.34 11.24
C ILE A 35 -0.35 -5.09 10.22
N VAL A 36 -0.50 -6.41 10.09
CA VAL A 36 0.27 -7.24 9.15
C VAL A 36 -0.12 -6.91 7.70
N ALA A 37 -1.41 -6.68 7.46
CA ALA A 37 -1.91 -6.27 6.15
C ALA A 37 -1.33 -4.91 5.73
N PHE A 38 -1.27 -3.94 6.64
CA PHE A 38 -0.68 -2.62 6.35
C PHE A 38 0.83 -2.67 6.14
N ILE A 39 1.56 -3.49 6.91
CA ILE A 39 2.99 -3.72 6.70
C ILE A 39 3.23 -4.33 5.31
N ALA A 40 2.41 -5.32 4.91
CA ALA A 40 2.52 -5.93 3.58
C ALA A 40 2.31 -4.89 2.46
N VAL A 41 1.30 -4.02 2.57
CA VAL A 41 1.10 -2.93 1.60
C VAL A 41 2.30 -1.99 1.56
N GLY A 42 2.83 -1.58 2.70
CA GLY A 42 4.01 -0.71 2.76
C GLY A 42 5.25 -1.34 2.13
N ILE A 43 5.48 -2.64 2.31
CA ILE A 43 6.58 -3.36 1.67
C ILE A 43 6.39 -3.42 0.15
N LEU A 44 5.17 -3.71 -0.31
CA LEU A 44 4.87 -3.83 -1.74
C LEU A 44 4.99 -2.49 -2.47
N VAL A 45 4.39 -1.44 -1.92
CA VAL A 45 4.32 -0.12 -2.56
C VAL A 45 5.62 0.67 -2.36
N GLY A 46 6.33 0.44 -1.26
CA GLY A 46 7.56 1.14 -0.93
C GLY A 46 8.77 0.77 -1.79
N PRO A 47 9.91 1.45 -1.56
CA PRO A 47 11.12 1.36 -2.39
C PRO A 47 11.80 -0.01 -2.35
N SER A 48 11.51 -0.81 -1.33
CA SER A 48 12.06 -2.15 -1.16
C SER A 48 11.47 -3.19 -2.12
N ALA A 49 10.31 -2.92 -2.73
CA ALA A 49 9.70 -3.79 -3.74
C ALA A 49 9.47 -3.05 -5.05
N PHE A 50 8.25 -2.53 -5.29
CA PHE A 50 7.90 -1.91 -6.57
C PHE A 50 8.35 -0.44 -6.68
N GLY A 51 8.64 0.23 -5.55
CA GLY A 51 9.12 1.62 -5.53
C GLY A 51 8.15 2.62 -6.16
N TRP A 52 6.87 2.44 -5.89
CA TRP A 52 5.81 3.37 -6.30
C TRP A 52 5.74 4.60 -5.40
N VAL A 53 6.23 4.45 -4.17
CA VAL A 53 6.34 5.45 -3.10
C VAL A 53 7.78 5.48 -2.59
#